data_AF-A0A3M2FR60-F1
#
_entry.id   AF-A0A3M2FR60-F1
#
_cell.length_a   1.000
_cell.length_b   1.000
_cell.length_c   1.000
_cell.angle_alpha   90.00
_cell.angle_beta   90.00
_cell.angle_gamma   90.00
#
_symmetry.space_group_name_H-M   'P 1'
#
loop_
_entity.id
_entity.type
_entity.pdbx_description
1 polymer ?
#
loop_
_entity_poly.entity_id
_entity_poly.type
_entity_poly.pdbx_seq_one_letter_code
_entity_poly.pdbx_strand_id
1 'polypeptide(L)'
;VKLIAEPWDVGPGGYQVGSFPWQWAEWNGRYRDAVRRFWRGDKGLKGEFATRITGSSDLYELSGRRPFASINFVTAHDGFTLQDLVSYNQKHNAANQEGNRDGSNANYSTNCGVEGPTQDPEVIARRETLKRSFVTTLMLSQGVPMLLGGDELSRTQQGNNNPYCHDSELNWYHWDLNERRRAFLMFVQKVIAFRKAHHNFRRRRFLTGEPDERGVRDALWWHPDGREMTWEDWSREDLQAFGLVLRGDRIEGMDRRGRPLKDDTFFLIFNGGEDPVSFHLPGDPAGTPPYWSVESDVGAHLGTPTHAADEVLEVPAHAVAVLRAHQSGEDPPPVDGAAAVSVRTTPSRAAAATKA
;
A
#
# COMPACT_ATOMS: atom_id res chain seq x y z
N VAL A 1 -17.24 -23.27 -3.70
CA VAL A 1 -16.13 -22.76 -4.55
C VAL A 1 -15.98 -21.25 -4.34
N LYS A 2 -14.88 -20.63 -4.78
CA LYS A 2 -14.75 -19.15 -4.81
C LYS A 2 -15.15 -18.67 -6.21
N LEU A 3 -15.94 -17.59 -6.29
CA LEU A 3 -16.39 -16.98 -7.54
C LEU A 3 -15.89 -15.54 -7.58
N ILE A 4 -15.19 -15.17 -8.65
CA ILE A 4 -14.67 -13.83 -8.87
C ILE A 4 -15.09 -13.39 -10.27
N ALA A 5 -15.62 -12.17 -10.39
CA ALA A 5 -16.03 -11.57 -11.66
C ALA A 5 -15.16 -10.37 -12.03
N GLU A 6 -14.96 -10.18 -13.33
CA GLU A 6 -14.73 -8.86 -13.92
C GLU A 6 -16.13 -8.24 -14.12
N PRO A 7 -16.55 -7.27 -13.29
CA PRO A 7 -17.95 -6.85 -13.24
C PRO A 7 -18.29 -5.82 -14.31
N TRP A 8 -17.76 -5.99 -15.53
CA TRP A 8 -18.11 -5.17 -16.69
C TRP A 8 -17.97 -5.93 -18.01
N ASP A 9 -18.67 -5.43 -19.03
CA ASP A 9 -18.41 -5.76 -20.44
C ASP A 9 -18.31 -4.47 -21.28
N VAL A 10 -18.05 -4.63 -22.58
CA VAL A 10 -17.90 -3.51 -23.53
C VAL A 10 -19.24 -2.93 -24.01
N GLY A 11 -20.36 -3.53 -23.65
CA GLY A 11 -21.69 -3.16 -24.11
C GLY A 11 -22.31 -1.98 -23.34
N PRO A 12 -23.34 -1.33 -23.90
CA PRO A 12 -24.10 -0.31 -23.18
C PRO A 12 -24.73 -0.88 -21.91
N GLY A 13 -24.48 -0.23 -20.76
CA GLY A 13 -24.95 -0.71 -19.45
C GLY A 13 -24.14 -1.87 -18.87
N GLY A 14 -23.01 -2.23 -19.49
CA GLY A 14 -22.15 -3.32 -19.08
C GLY A 14 -21.49 -3.14 -17.71
N TYR A 15 -21.34 -1.91 -17.20
CA TYR A 15 -20.66 -1.64 -15.94
C TYR A 15 -21.53 -2.02 -14.73
N GLN A 16 -21.23 -3.17 -14.11
CA GLN A 16 -22.02 -3.84 -13.07
C GLN A 16 -21.25 -4.00 -11.75
N VAL A 17 -20.25 -3.15 -11.49
CA VAL A 17 -19.55 -3.10 -10.20
C VAL A 17 -20.57 -2.85 -9.09
N GLY A 18 -20.61 -3.72 -8.08
CA GLY A 18 -21.58 -3.66 -6.99
C GLY A 18 -22.86 -4.46 -7.25
N SER A 19 -23.09 -4.96 -8.46
CA SER A 19 -24.36 -5.59 -8.85
C SER A 19 -24.37 -7.12 -8.85
N PHE A 20 -23.23 -7.80 -8.66
CA PHE A 20 -23.23 -9.28 -8.68
C PHE A 20 -23.87 -9.89 -7.42
N PRO A 21 -24.42 -11.13 -7.51
CA PRO A 21 -25.03 -11.82 -6.38
C PRO A 21 -24.07 -12.03 -5.19
N TRP A 22 -24.64 -12.23 -4.00
CA TRP A 22 -23.94 -12.23 -2.71
C TRP A 22 -22.69 -13.13 -2.58
N GLN A 23 -22.60 -14.23 -3.34
CA GLN A 23 -21.48 -15.17 -3.30
C GLN A 23 -20.25 -14.69 -4.09
N TRP A 24 -20.40 -13.72 -4.99
CA TRP A 24 -19.35 -13.25 -5.88
C TRP A 24 -18.50 -12.17 -5.23
N ALA A 25 -17.19 -12.30 -5.41
CA ALA A 25 -16.27 -11.18 -5.31
C ALA A 25 -16.05 -10.57 -6.71
N GLU A 26 -15.66 -9.32 -6.75
CA GLU A 26 -15.56 -8.53 -7.98
C GLU A 26 -14.22 -7.80 -8.03
N TRP A 27 -13.61 -7.74 -9.21
CA TRP A 27 -12.49 -6.84 -9.47
C TRP A 27 -12.95 -5.40 -9.26
N ASN A 28 -12.36 -4.72 -8.27
CA ASN A 28 -12.74 -3.36 -7.93
C ASN A 28 -11.97 -2.34 -8.78
N GLY A 29 -12.49 -2.05 -9.97
CA GLY A 29 -11.94 -1.03 -10.87
C GLY A 29 -11.92 0.38 -10.25
N ARG A 30 -12.89 0.70 -9.38
CA ARG A 30 -12.90 2.00 -8.65
C ARG A 30 -11.76 2.11 -7.65
N TYR A 31 -11.45 1.02 -6.94
CA TYR A 31 -10.25 0.95 -6.08
C TYR A 31 -8.99 1.23 -6.90
N ARG A 32 -8.80 0.50 -8.01
CA ARG A 32 -7.65 0.66 -8.89
C ARG A 32 -7.45 2.11 -9.30
N ASP A 33 -8.49 2.73 -9.84
CA ASP A 33 -8.39 4.07 -10.42
C ASP A 33 -8.20 5.15 -9.35
N ALA A 34 -8.92 5.06 -8.22
CA ALA A 34 -8.76 6.02 -7.13
C ALA A 34 -7.38 5.96 -6.48
N VAL A 35 -6.86 4.75 -6.21
CA VAL A 35 -5.54 4.57 -5.60
C VAL A 35 -4.44 5.04 -6.55
N ARG A 36 -4.53 4.71 -7.84
CA ARG A 36 -3.58 5.22 -8.86
C ARG A 36 -3.57 6.74 -8.91
N ARG A 37 -4.74 7.37 -8.98
CA ARG A 37 -4.85 8.83 -9.08
C ARG A 37 -4.42 9.54 -7.79
N PHE A 38 -4.72 8.98 -6.62
CA PHE A 38 -4.25 9.53 -5.34
C PHE A 38 -2.72 9.60 -5.29
N TRP A 39 -2.03 8.50 -5.60
CA TRP A 39 -0.57 8.46 -5.60
C TRP A 39 0.08 9.16 -6.79
N ARG A 40 -0.67 9.45 -7.85
CA ARG A 40 -0.25 10.35 -8.93
C ARG A 40 -0.23 11.82 -8.49
N GLY A 41 -0.93 12.16 -7.40
CA GLY A 41 -1.06 13.53 -6.89
C GLY A 41 -2.32 14.27 -7.35
N ASP A 42 -3.31 13.57 -7.91
CA ASP A 42 -4.60 14.18 -8.27
C ASP A 42 -5.31 14.74 -7.03
N LYS A 43 -5.80 15.98 -7.13
CA LYS A 43 -6.53 16.66 -6.04
C LYS A 43 -7.98 16.17 -5.93
N GLY A 44 -8.59 16.40 -4.77
CA GLY A 44 -10.01 16.12 -4.52
C GLY A 44 -10.37 14.64 -4.36
N LEU A 45 -9.39 13.75 -4.19
CA LEU A 45 -9.62 12.29 -4.11
C LEU A 45 -9.66 11.70 -2.72
N LYS A 46 -9.48 12.51 -1.65
CA LYS A 46 -9.39 12.00 -0.27
C LYS A 46 -10.56 11.10 0.11
N GLY A 47 -11.80 11.58 -0.06
CA GLY A 47 -13.00 10.82 0.34
C GLY A 47 -13.17 9.53 -0.47
N GLU A 48 -12.91 9.60 -1.78
CA GLU A 48 -12.93 8.43 -2.67
C GLU A 48 -11.86 7.41 -2.23
N PHE A 49 -10.60 7.84 -2.09
CA PHE A 49 -9.49 7.00 -1.61
C PHE A 49 -9.79 6.37 -0.24
N ALA A 50 -10.26 7.16 0.72
CA ALA A 50 -10.64 6.72 2.07
C ALA A 50 -11.71 5.61 2.01
N THR A 51 -12.71 5.79 1.15
CA THR A 51 -13.77 4.78 0.96
C THR A 51 -13.21 3.50 0.32
N ARG A 52 -12.30 3.63 -0.64
CA ARG A 52 -11.65 2.48 -1.30
C ARG A 52 -10.80 1.66 -0.32
N ILE A 53 -9.93 2.30 0.47
CA ILE A 53 -9.03 1.57 1.39
C ILE A 53 -9.76 0.97 2.60
N THR A 54 -10.96 1.45 2.93
CA THR A 54 -11.81 0.90 4.01
C THR A 54 -12.79 -0.18 3.52
N GLY A 55 -12.64 -0.65 2.28
CA GLY A 55 -13.31 -1.85 1.77
C GLY A 55 -14.47 -1.57 0.83
N SER A 56 -14.69 -0.31 0.44
CA SER A 56 -15.71 0.13 -0.51
C SER A 56 -17.14 -0.27 -0.10
N SER A 57 -17.51 0.05 1.14
CA SER A 57 -18.84 -0.25 1.68
C SER A 57 -19.97 0.33 0.84
N ASP A 58 -19.77 1.50 0.22
CA ASP A 58 -20.69 2.13 -0.73
C ASP A 58 -21.08 1.24 -1.92
N LEU A 59 -20.21 0.31 -2.33
CA LEU A 59 -20.46 -0.64 -3.41
C LEU A 59 -21.11 -1.94 -2.92
N TYR A 60 -20.74 -2.40 -1.74
CA TYR A 60 -20.97 -3.80 -1.35
C TYR A 60 -21.89 -3.96 -0.14
N GLU A 61 -21.88 -3.02 0.81
CA GLU A 61 -22.56 -3.18 2.10
C GLU A 61 -24.08 -3.23 1.96
N LEU A 62 -24.67 -2.33 1.17
CA LEU A 62 -26.13 -2.27 0.94
C LEU A 62 -26.69 -3.55 0.31
N SER A 63 -25.87 -4.29 -0.45
CA SER A 63 -26.23 -5.59 -1.04
C SER A 63 -26.12 -6.77 -0.06
N GLY A 64 -25.78 -6.50 1.21
CA GLY A 64 -25.52 -7.52 2.24
C GLY A 64 -24.18 -8.24 2.09
N ARG A 65 -23.34 -7.80 1.13
CA ARG A 65 -21.99 -8.31 0.95
C ARG A 65 -21.05 -7.74 2.00
N ARG A 66 -19.85 -8.31 2.06
CA ARG A 66 -18.83 -8.02 3.07
C ARG A 66 -17.58 -7.47 2.38
N PRO A 67 -16.58 -6.95 3.12
CA PRO A 67 -15.35 -6.45 2.51
C PRO A 67 -14.69 -7.43 1.54
N PHE A 68 -14.81 -8.75 1.78
CA PHE A 68 -14.25 -9.76 0.89
C PHE A 68 -14.78 -9.72 -0.55
N ALA A 69 -15.95 -9.11 -0.78
CA ALA A 69 -16.52 -8.98 -2.12
C ALA A 69 -15.70 -8.03 -3.00
N SER A 70 -14.86 -7.19 -2.39
CA SER A 70 -13.93 -6.33 -3.10
C SER A 70 -12.60 -7.04 -3.33
N ILE A 71 -12.29 -7.35 -4.60
CA ILE A 71 -10.92 -7.69 -5.02
C ILE A 71 -10.21 -6.38 -5.35
N ASN A 72 -9.40 -5.91 -4.41
CA ASN A 72 -8.59 -4.71 -4.57
C ASN A 72 -7.35 -5.04 -5.41
N PHE A 73 -7.02 -4.19 -6.37
CA PHE A 73 -5.81 -4.34 -7.17
C PHE A 73 -5.37 -2.97 -7.67
N VAL A 74 -4.06 -2.77 -7.77
CA VAL A 74 -3.47 -1.57 -8.40
C VAL A 74 -3.11 -1.88 -9.85
N THR A 75 -2.75 -3.11 -10.16
CA THR A 75 -2.22 -3.58 -11.45
C THR A 75 -2.81 -4.95 -11.76
N ALA A 76 -2.97 -5.23 -13.04
CA ALA A 76 -3.48 -6.49 -13.57
C ALA A 76 -2.78 -6.77 -14.91
N HIS A 77 -3.16 -7.85 -15.58
CA HIS A 77 -2.63 -8.12 -16.93
C HIS A 77 -3.08 -7.04 -17.93
N ASP A 78 -4.25 -6.43 -17.71
CA ASP A 78 -4.70 -5.25 -18.45
C ASP A 78 -4.07 -3.98 -17.92
N GLY A 79 -3.38 -3.24 -18.79
CA GLY A 79 -2.69 -2.01 -18.46
C GLY A 79 -1.23 -2.22 -18.07
N PHE A 80 -0.68 -1.26 -17.33
CA PHE A 80 0.71 -1.32 -16.88
C PHE A 80 0.95 -2.31 -15.74
N THR A 81 2.16 -2.86 -15.72
CA THR A 81 2.81 -3.40 -14.52
C THR A 81 3.03 -2.31 -13.46
N LEU A 82 3.35 -2.68 -12.22
CA LEU A 82 3.63 -1.69 -11.18
C LEU A 82 4.89 -0.88 -11.49
N GLN A 83 5.91 -1.51 -12.09
CA GLN A 83 7.12 -0.81 -12.52
C GLN A 83 6.81 0.22 -13.61
N ASP A 84 5.97 -0.14 -14.58
CA ASP A 84 5.64 0.76 -15.69
C ASP A 84 4.66 1.85 -15.28
N LEU A 85 3.77 1.56 -14.33
CA LEU A 85 2.83 2.53 -13.74
C LEU A 85 3.55 3.76 -13.13
N VAL A 86 4.77 3.57 -12.62
CA VAL A 86 5.62 4.64 -12.07
C VAL A 86 6.73 5.09 -13.03
N SER A 87 6.78 4.55 -14.25
CA SER A 87 7.85 4.85 -15.22
C SER A 87 7.36 5.45 -16.54
N TYR A 88 6.06 5.42 -16.85
CA TYR A 88 5.51 5.87 -18.13
C TYR A 88 4.23 6.68 -17.96
N ASN A 89 4.12 7.80 -18.67
CA ASN A 89 2.88 8.59 -18.76
C ASN A 89 2.02 8.14 -19.95
N GLN A 90 2.63 7.58 -20.99
CA GLN A 90 1.93 7.16 -22.21
C GLN A 90 2.19 5.67 -22.49
N LYS A 91 1.26 5.04 -23.21
CA LYS A 91 1.42 3.66 -23.67
C LYS A 91 2.35 3.60 -24.89
N HIS A 92 3.18 2.57 -24.94
CA HIS A 92 4.18 2.28 -25.97
C HIS A 92 3.91 0.89 -26.57
N ASN A 93 2.74 0.73 -27.18
CA ASN A 93 2.25 -0.54 -27.73
C ASN A 93 2.66 -0.73 -29.20
N ALA A 94 3.65 0.02 -29.70
CA ALA A 94 4.08 -0.06 -31.10
C ALA A 94 4.49 -1.48 -31.52
N ALA A 95 5.02 -2.27 -30.58
CA ALA A 95 5.39 -3.67 -30.78
C ALA A 95 4.18 -4.58 -31.12
N ASN A 96 2.95 -4.14 -30.84
CA ASN A 96 1.72 -4.89 -31.16
C ASN A 96 1.33 -4.78 -32.65
N GLN A 97 1.99 -3.88 -33.41
CA GLN A 97 1.73 -3.64 -34.83
C GLN A 97 0.33 -3.08 -35.17
N GLU A 98 -0.37 -2.51 -34.18
CA GLU A 98 -1.68 -1.87 -34.36
C GLU A 98 -1.62 -0.32 -34.41
N GLY A 99 -0.41 0.23 -34.60
CA GLY A 99 -0.19 1.68 -34.64
C GLY A 99 -0.45 2.37 -33.30
N ASN A 100 -0.18 1.68 -32.18
CA ASN A 100 -0.41 2.18 -30.82
C ASN A 100 -1.88 2.55 -30.50
N ARG A 101 -2.84 2.00 -31.25
CA ARG A 101 -4.27 2.31 -31.07
C ARG A 101 -4.93 1.45 -29.99
N ASP A 102 -4.37 0.27 -29.73
CA ASP A 102 -4.85 -0.72 -28.78
C ASP A 102 -4.46 -0.37 -27.32
N GLY A 103 -5.13 -0.98 -26.35
CA GLY A 103 -4.92 -0.71 -24.92
C GLY A 103 -5.55 0.60 -24.42
N SER A 104 -5.70 0.74 -23.10
CA SER A 104 -6.31 1.92 -22.48
C SER A 104 -5.44 3.16 -22.61
N ASN A 105 -6.05 4.32 -22.88
CA ASN A 105 -5.37 5.62 -22.82
C ASN A 105 -5.35 6.19 -21.39
N ALA A 106 -6.32 5.82 -20.56
CA ALA A 106 -6.43 6.29 -19.18
C ALA A 106 -5.73 5.30 -18.24
N ASN A 107 -4.41 5.48 -18.06
CA ASN A 107 -3.59 4.60 -17.21
C ASN A 107 -3.51 5.09 -15.75
N TYR A 108 -3.73 6.39 -15.53
CA TYR A 108 -3.51 7.07 -14.24
C TYR A 108 -2.10 6.81 -13.67
N SER A 109 -1.10 6.80 -14.56
CA SER A 109 0.30 6.58 -14.25
C SER A 109 1.07 7.90 -14.06
N THR A 110 2.29 7.80 -13.55
CA THR A 110 3.28 8.88 -13.52
C THR A 110 4.63 8.31 -13.95
N ASN A 111 5.42 9.06 -14.70
CA ASN A 111 6.79 8.66 -15.04
C ASN A 111 7.85 9.16 -14.04
N CYS A 112 7.40 9.86 -12.99
CA CYS A 112 8.24 10.50 -11.98
C CYS A 112 9.23 11.54 -12.55
N GLY A 113 8.91 12.15 -13.70
CA GLY A 113 9.70 13.19 -14.37
C GLY A 113 10.44 12.72 -15.61
N VAL A 114 10.68 11.41 -15.78
CA VAL A 114 11.42 10.86 -16.93
C VAL A 114 10.65 9.69 -17.53
N GLU A 115 10.38 9.71 -18.84
CA GLU A 115 9.68 8.60 -19.51
C GLU A 115 10.61 7.39 -19.69
N GLY A 116 10.22 6.23 -19.17
CA GLY A 116 10.95 4.98 -19.32
C GLY A 116 12.20 4.82 -18.43
N PRO A 117 13.17 3.99 -18.85
CA PRO A 117 14.39 3.73 -18.08
C PRO A 117 15.22 5.01 -17.86
N THR A 118 15.80 5.16 -16.67
CA THR A 118 16.66 6.29 -16.31
C THR A 118 17.78 5.85 -15.38
N GLN A 119 18.86 6.65 -15.33
CA GLN A 119 19.95 6.53 -14.36
C GLN A 119 19.92 7.64 -13.30
N ASP A 120 18.94 8.55 -13.37
CA ASP A 120 18.76 9.60 -12.38
C ASP A 120 18.39 9.00 -11.01
N PRO A 121 19.24 9.15 -9.98
CA PRO A 121 19.01 8.56 -8.68
C PRO A 121 17.76 9.13 -7.97
N GLU A 122 17.41 10.40 -8.19
CA GLU A 122 16.25 11.02 -7.54
C GLU A 122 14.94 10.44 -8.12
N VAL A 123 14.87 10.30 -9.44
CA VAL A 123 13.72 9.67 -10.12
C VAL A 123 13.60 8.21 -9.72
N ILE A 124 14.71 7.47 -9.65
CA ILE A 124 14.72 6.07 -9.20
C ILE A 124 14.20 5.97 -7.76
N ALA A 125 14.66 6.83 -6.86
CA ALA A 125 14.21 6.83 -5.47
C ALA A 125 12.70 7.11 -5.37
N ARG A 126 12.20 8.13 -6.08
CA ARG A 126 10.76 8.44 -6.14
C ARG A 126 9.92 7.27 -6.63
N ARG A 127 10.39 6.57 -7.68
CA ARG A 127 9.73 5.36 -8.20
C ARG A 127 9.68 4.24 -7.16
N GLU A 128 10.77 3.98 -6.45
CA GLU A 128 10.78 2.95 -5.40
C GLU A 128 9.88 3.32 -4.22
N THR A 129 9.83 4.61 -3.82
CA THR A 129 8.88 5.09 -2.80
C THR A 129 7.43 4.87 -3.25
N LEU A 130 7.06 5.29 -4.46
CA LEU A 130 5.71 5.10 -4.98
C LEU A 130 5.31 3.62 -5.08
N LYS A 131 6.21 2.75 -5.57
CA LYS A 131 5.97 1.31 -5.61
C LYS A 131 5.67 0.75 -4.23
N ARG A 132 6.43 1.17 -3.21
CA ARG A 132 6.22 0.76 -1.82
C ARG A 132 4.88 1.27 -1.29
N SER A 133 4.55 2.54 -1.54
CA SER A 133 3.27 3.14 -1.16
C SER A 133 2.08 2.44 -1.80
N PHE A 134 2.16 2.07 -3.08
CA PHE A 134 1.13 1.27 -3.75
C PHE A 134 0.95 -0.12 -3.11
N VAL A 135 2.06 -0.83 -2.86
CA VAL A 135 2.02 -2.17 -2.25
C VAL A 135 1.48 -2.10 -0.82
N THR A 136 1.95 -1.15 -0.01
CA THR A 136 1.47 -0.95 1.36
C THR A 136 -0.01 -0.59 1.37
N THR A 137 -0.44 0.35 0.53
CA THR A 137 -1.87 0.72 0.41
C THR A 137 -2.71 -0.50 0.04
N LEU A 138 -2.30 -1.27 -0.97
CA LEU A 138 -3.00 -2.49 -1.41
C LEU A 138 -3.11 -3.52 -0.29
N MET A 139 -1.99 -3.82 0.37
CA MET A 139 -1.92 -4.89 1.35
C MET A 139 -2.48 -4.50 2.71
N LEU A 140 -2.63 -3.21 3.03
CA LEU A 140 -3.23 -2.74 4.29
C LEU A 140 -4.66 -2.22 4.13
N SER A 141 -5.21 -2.19 2.91
CA SER A 141 -6.63 -1.91 2.68
C SER A 141 -7.52 -3.07 3.14
N GLN A 142 -8.76 -2.75 3.56
CA GLN A 142 -9.80 -3.75 3.76
C GLN A 142 -10.27 -4.33 2.42
N GLY A 143 -10.58 -5.62 2.41
CA GLY A 143 -10.94 -6.38 1.21
C GLY A 143 -9.95 -7.49 0.90
N VAL A 144 -9.92 -7.97 -0.34
CA VAL A 144 -8.98 -9.01 -0.78
C VAL A 144 -7.98 -8.40 -1.77
N PRO A 145 -6.69 -8.26 -1.41
CA PRO A 145 -5.70 -7.75 -2.35
C PRO A 145 -5.35 -8.81 -3.40
N MET A 146 -5.25 -8.38 -4.65
CA MET A 146 -4.69 -9.11 -5.76
C MET A 146 -3.43 -8.40 -6.24
N LEU A 147 -2.30 -9.12 -6.22
CA LEU A 147 -1.02 -8.66 -6.75
C LEU A 147 -0.81 -9.26 -8.14
N LEU A 148 -0.47 -8.44 -9.13
CA LEU A 148 -0.06 -8.93 -10.44
C LEU A 148 1.30 -9.62 -10.30
N GLY A 149 1.38 -10.87 -10.76
CA GLY A 149 2.64 -11.61 -10.70
C GLY A 149 3.76 -10.91 -11.47
N GLY A 150 4.95 -10.87 -10.85
CA GLY A 150 6.11 -10.19 -11.38
C GLY A 150 6.25 -8.74 -10.92
N ASP A 151 5.20 -8.11 -10.36
CA ASP A 151 5.34 -6.78 -9.76
C ASP A 151 6.36 -6.80 -8.61
N GLU A 152 6.39 -7.87 -7.81
CA GLU A 152 7.39 -8.09 -6.76
C GLU A 152 8.83 -8.19 -7.29
N LEU A 153 8.99 -8.52 -8.57
CA LEU A 153 10.28 -8.57 -9.28
C LEU A 153 10.59 -7.25 -9.99
N SER A 154 9.69 -6.27 -9.91
CA SER A 154 9.71 -5.07 -10.75
C SER A 154 9.73 -5.40 -12.24
N ARG A 155 8.89 -6.37 -12.64
CA ARG A 155 8.66 -6.75 -14.05
C ARG A 155 8.20 -5.52 -14.83
N THR A 156 8.72 -5.37 -16.03
CA THR A 156 8.42 -4.27 -16.95
C THR A 156 8.07 -4.86 -18.30
N GLN A 157 7.08 -4.27 -18.94
CA GLN A 157 6.69 -4.49 -20.33
C GLN A 157 7.10 -3.27 -21.18
N GLN A 158 8.10 -2.51 -20.71
CA GLN A 158 8.70 -1.35 -21.38
C GLN A 158 7.68 -0.28 -21.80
N GLY A 159 6.64 -0.08 -20.98
CA GLY A 159 5.56 0.85 -21.29
C GLY A 159 4.54 0.31 -22.29
N ASN A 160 4.58 -0.97 -22.67
CA ASN A 160 3.46 -1.62 -23.33
C ASN A 160 2.39 -1.97 -22.29
N ASN A 161 1.20 -1.40 -22.42
CA ASN A 161 0.09 -1.60 -21.47
C ASN A 161 -0.97 -2.60 -21.97
N ASN A 162 -0.69 -3.26 -23.10
CA ASN A 162 -1.56 -4.26 -23.70
C ASN A 162 -0.75 -5.36 -24.41
N PRO A 163 0.15 -6.08 -23.74
CA PRO A 163 1.05 -7.01 -24.42
C PRO A 163 0.40 -8.39 -24.65
N TYR A 164 -0.88 -8.40 -25.04
CA TYR A 164 -1.70 -9.60 -25.18
C TYR A 164 -1.17 -10.57 -26.25
N CYS A 165 -0.50 -10.04 -27.27
CA CYS A 165 0.06 -10.79 -28.40
C CYS A 165 1.57 -11.10 -28.26
N HIS A 166 2.16 -10.87 -27.09
CA HIS A 166 3.60 -11.07 -26.86
C HIS A 166 3.88 -12.31 -26.02
N ASP A 167 4.31 -13.37 -26.70
CA ASP A 167 5.07 -14.47 -26.10
C ASP A 167 6.57 -14.27 -26.34
N SER A 168 7.15 -13.33 -25.57
CA SER A 168 8.54 -12.89 -25.71
C SER A 168 9.07 -12.29 -24.39
N GLU A 169 10.35 -11.89 -24.39
CA GLU A 169 11.01 -11.23 -23.26
C GLU A 169 10.29 -9.96 -22.77
N LEU A 170 9.44 -9.36 -23.61
CA LEU A 170 8.57 -8.25 -23.22
C LEU A 170 7.60 -8.65 -22.10
N ASN A 171 7.13 -9.89 -22.09
CA ASN A 171 6.11 -10.37 -21.16
C ASN A 171 6.64 -11.41 -20.14
N TRP A 172 7.74 -12.10 -20.46
CA TRP A 172 8.33 -13.12 -19.59
C TRP A 172 8.84 -12.57 -18.24
N TYR A 173 9.02 -13.48 -17.29
CA TYR A 173 9.55 -13.17 -15.96
C TYR A 173 11.06 -13.16 -16.00
N HIS A 174 11.66 -12.04 -15.57
CA HIS A 174 13.11 -11.88 -15.45
C HIS A 174 13.54 -12.15 -14.01
N TRP A 175 14.17 -13.31 -13.78
CA TRP A 175 14.56 -13.77 -12.43
C TRP A 175 15.93 -13.28 -11.97
N ASP A 176 16.74 -12.71 -12.86
CA ASP A 176 18.00 -12.08 -12.49
C ASP A 176 17.74 -10.70 -11.89
N LEU A 177 17.73 -10.64 -10.56
CA LEU A 177 17.42 -9.44 -9.80
C LEU A 177 18.72 -8.74 -9.39
N ASN A 178 18.83 -7.45 -9.71
CA ASN A 178 19.82 -6.58 -9.06
C ASN A 178 19.43 -6.28 -7.60
N GLU A 179 20.33 -5.62 -6.86
CA GLU A 179 20.13 -5.29 -5.45
C GLU A 179 18.81 -4.54 -5.19
N ARG A 180 18.50 -3.52 -6.01
CA ARG A 180 17.26 -2.74 -5.91
C ARG A 180 16.01 -3.63 -6.03
N ARG A 181 15.96 -4.50 -7.03
CA ARG A 181 14.83 -5.43 -7.24
C ARG A 181 14.71 -6.45 -6.10
N ARG A 182 15.83 -6.96 -5.58
CA ARG A 182 15.83 -7.84 -4.39
C ARG A 182 15.30 -7.14 -3.15
N ALA A 183 15.72 -5.88 -2.93
CA ALA A 183 15.22 -5.07 -1.81
C ALA A 183 13.71 -4.80 -1.91
N PHE A 184 13.20 -4.58 -3.11
CA PHE A 184 11.75 -4.44 -3.34
C PHE A 184 11.01 -5.77 -3.10
N LEU A 185 11.52 -6.89 -3.62
CA LEU A 185 10.95 -8.22 -3.37
C LEU A 185 10.86 -8.55 -1.88
N MET A 186 11.93 -8.31 -1.11
CA MET A 186 11.94 -8.53 0.34
C MET A 186 10.88 -7.68 1.05
N PHE A 187 10.71 -6.42 0.63
CA PHE A 187 9.65 -5.57 1.17
C PHE A 187 8.25 -6.09 0.87
N VAL A 188 7.98 -6.50 -0.37
CA VAL A 188 6.68 -7.09 -0.73
C VAL A 188 6.40 -8.33 0.13
N GLN A 189 7.41 -9.17 0.36
CA GLN A 189 7.29 -10.33 1.26
C GLN A 189 6.94 -9.92 2.70
N LYS A 190 7.64 -8.91 3.25
CA LYS A 190 7.39 -8.38 4.60
C LYS A 190 5.97 -7.82 4.75
N VAL A 191 5.50 -7.01 3.79
CA VAL A 191 4.14 -6.44 3.79
C VAL A 191 3.08 -7.56 3.71
N ILE A 192 3.29 -8.58 2.88
CA ILE A 192 2.37 -9.73 2.80
C ILE A 192 2.35 -10.51 4.13
N ALA A 193 3.52 -10.74 4.74
CA ALA A 193 3.62 -11.42 6.03
C ALA A 193 2.89 -10.63 7.13
N PHE A 194 3.09 -9.31 7.16
CA PHE A 194 2.44 -8.39 8.09
C PHE A 194 0.91 -8.43 7.95
N ARG A 195 0.38 -8.30 6.73
CA ARG A 195 -1.07 -8.46 6.48
C ARG A 195 -1.60 -9.80 7.01
N LYS A 196 -0.85 -10.89 6.82
CA LYS A 196 -1.24 -12.24 7.28
C LYS A 196 -1.16 -12.41 8.79
N ALA A 197 -0.30 -11.66 9.47
CA ALA A 197 -0.19 -11.66 10.93
C ALA A 197 -1.35 -10.90 11.59
N HIS A 198 -1.79 -9.81 10.96
CA HIS A 198 -2.73 -8.87 11.56
C HIS A 198 -4.18 -9.08 11.07
N HIS A 199 -5.13 -9.20 12.00
CA HIS A 199 -6.56 -9.27 11.73
C HIS A 199 -7.14 -7.91 11.30
N ASN A 200 -6.52 -6.80 11.72
CA ASN A 200 -6.98 -5.46 11.42
C ASN A 200 -7.08 -5.18 9.92
N PHE A 201 -6.24 -5.80 9.10
CA PHE A 201 -6.26 -5.65 7.63
C PHE A 201 -7.08 -6.73 6.92
N ARG A 202 -7.65 -7.68 7.66
CA ARG A 202 -8.40 -8.84 7.13
C ARG A 202 -9.78 -8.96 7.78
N ARG A 203 -10.41 -7.81 8.07
CA ARG A 203 -11.73 -7.79 8.74
C ARG A 203 -12.78 -8.46 7.87
N ARG A 204 -13.70 -9.18 8.52
CA ARG A 204 -14.83 -9.85 7.86
C ARG A 204 -16.04 -8.93 7.69
N ARG A 205 -16.03 -7.79 8.35
CA ARG A 205 -17.08 -6.80 8.39
C ARG A 205 -16.47 -5.42 8.16
N PHE A 206 -17.30 -4.49 7.68
CA PHE A 206 -16.87 -3.13 7.44
C PHE A 206 -16.49 -2.45 8.75
N LEU A 207 -15.60 -1.46 8.63
CA LEU A 207 -15.36 -0.51 9.71
C LEU A 207 -16.63 0.30 9.90
N THR A 208 -17.08 0.47 11.13
CA THR A 208 -18.29 1.28 11.39
C THR A 208 -17.94 2.75 11.48
N GLY A 209 -16.79 3.07 12.08
CA GLY A 209 -16.44 4.44 12.46
C GLY A 209 -17.35 5.01 13.55
N GLU A 210 -18.42 4.33 13.96
CA GLU A 210 -19.34 4.75 15.01
C GLU A 210 -18.83 4.43 16.42
N PRO A 211 -19.15 5.27 17.42
CA PRO A 211 -18.76 5.01 18.80
C PRO A 211 -19.58 3.85 19.39
N ASP A 212 -18.92 2.97 20.14
CA ASP A 212 -19.60 1.99 20.98
C ASP A 212 -20.27 2.65 22.21
N GLU A 213 -20.90 1.85 23.08
CA GLU A 213 -21.52 2.32 24.33
C GLU A 213 -20.56 3.10 25.25
N ARG A 214 -19.24 2.98 25.03
CA ARG A 214 -18.19 3.67 25.79
C ARG A 214 -17.62 4.87 25.04
N GLY A 215 -18.19 5.25 23.90
CA GLY A 215 -17.73 6.35 23.07
C GLY A 215 -16.55 6.00 22.15
N VAL A 216 -16.14 4.72 22.07
CA VAL A 216 -14.91 4.32 21.37
C VAL A 216 -15.23 3.80 19.96
N ARG A 217 -14.60 4.40 18.95
CA ARG A 217 -14.74 4.02 17.52
C ARG A 217 -13.71 2.97 17.12
N ASP A 218 -14.05 2.10 16.17
CA ASP A 218 -13.15 1.07 15.62
C ASP A 218 -12.14 1.59 14.59
N ALA A 219 -12.45 2.72 13.96
CA ALA A 219 -11.57 3.49 13.10
C ALA A 219 -11.76 5.00 13.29
N LEU A 220 -10.68 5.77 13.12
CA LEU A 220 -10.68 7.23 13.18
C LEU A 220 -9.86 7.80 12.04
N TRP A 221 -10.39 8.81 11.35
CA TRP A 221 -9.63 9.58 10.37
C TRP A 221 -8.94 10.76 11.04
N TRP A 222 -7.66 10.94 10.76
CA TRP A 222 -6.79 11.85 11.51
C TRP A 222 -6.23 12.94 10.61
N HIS A 223 -6.36 14.18 11.07
CA HIS A 223 -5.78 15.35 10.44
C HIS A 223 -4.30 15.51 10.87
N PRO A 224 -3.41 16.00 10.00
CA PRO A 224 -2.01 16.28 10.35
C PRO A 224 -1.83 17.09 11.64
N ASP A 225 -2.70 18.07 11.89
CA ASP A 225 -2.71 18.92 13.10
C ASP A 225 -3.06 18.20 14.42
N GLY A 226 -3.27 16.88 14.46
CA GLY A 226 -3.45 16.15 15.72
C GLY A 226 -4.90 16.08 16.22
N ARG A 227 -5.86 16.09 15.29
CA ARG A 227 -7.29 16.01 15.58
C ARG A 227 -8.00 15.06 14.62
N GLU A 228 -9.22 14.65 14.95
CA GLU A 228 -10.08 13.94 14.02
C GLU A 228 -10.40 14.83 12.79
N MET A 229 -10.51 14.20 11.61
CA MET A 229 -10.94 14.88 10.39
C MET A 229 -12.41 15.29 10.51
N THR A 230 -12.72 16.54 10.14
CA THR A 230 -14.11 17.02 10.04
C THR A 230 -14.66 16.83 8.63
N TRP A 231 -15.96 17.07 8.44
CA TRP A 231 -16.59 17.05 7.12
C TRP A 231 -15.98 18.05 6.14
N GLU A 232 -15.56 19.22 6.63
CA GLU A 232 -14.91 20.26 5.83
C GLU A 232 -13.52 19.83 5.35
N ASP A 233 -12.75 19.08 6.16
CA ASP A 233 -11.42 18.61 5.75
C ASP A 233 -11.50 17.67 4.53
N TRP A 234 -12.60 16.91 4.40
CA TRP A 234 -12.81 16.02 3.26
C TRP A 234 -13.00 16.76 1.94
N SER A 235 -13.55 17.98 1.97
CA SER A 235 -13.81 18.80 0.78
C SER A 235 -12.63 19.70 0.38
N ARG A 236 -11.65 19.90 1.28
CA ARG A 236 -10.44 20.68 1.00
C ARG A 236 -9.61 20.07 -0.12
N GLU A 237 -9.19 20.84 -1.12
CA GLU A 237 -8.34 20.31 -2.20
C GLU A 237 -6.84 20.30 -1.87
N ASP A 238 -6.43 21.13 -0.91
CA ASP A 238 -5.04 21.35 -0.50
C ASP A 238 -4.54 20.31 0.51
N LEU A 239 -5.44 19.67 1.27
CA LEU A 239 -5.09 18.57 2.14
C LEU A 239 -4.89 17.29 1.30
N GLN A 240 -3.63 16.88 1.09
CA GLN A 240 -3.27 15.63 0.37
C GLN A 240 -2.64 14.57 1.29
N ALA A 241 -2.50 14.88 2.57
CA ALA A 241 -1.99 13.97 3.58
C ALA A 241 -2.98 13.84 4.75
N PHE A 242 -3.23 12.61 5.19
CA PHE A 242 -4.14 12.31 6.30
C PHE A 242 -3.82 10.92 6.87
N GLY A 243 -4.35 10.65 8.06
CA GLY A 243 -4.12 9.39 8.76
C GLY A 243 -5.38 8.58 9.03
N LEU A 244 -5.20 7.30 9.33
CA LEU A 244 -6.24 6.36 9.71
C LEU A 244 -5.76 5.56 10.92
N VAL A 245 -6.44 5.72 12.05
CA VAL A 245 -6.26 4.85 13.22
C VAL A 245 -7.19 3.64 13.08
N LEU A 246 -6.64 2.43 13.21
CA LEU A 246 -7.38 1.17 13.23
C LEU A 246 -7.20 0.49 14.59
N ARG A 247 -8.29 0.37 15.35
CA ARG A 247 -8.25 -0.21 16.69
C ARG A 247 -8.27 -1.74 16.66
N GLY A 248 -7.21 -2.35 17.18
CA GLY A 248 -7.09 -3.81 17.22
C GLY A 248 -7.93 -4.49 18.31
N ASP A 249 -8.35 -3.75 19.34
CA ASP A 249 -9.26 -4.21 20.39
C ASP A 249 -10.74 -4.20 19.96
N ARG A 250 -11.05 -3.61 18.80
CA ARG A 250 -12.41 -3.41 18.27
C ARG A 250 -12.62 -4.08 16.91
N ILE A 251 -12.22 -5.33 16.81
CA ILE A 251 -12.46 -6.16 15.61
C ILE A 251 -13.71 -7.00 15.84
N GLU A 252 -14.75 -6.76 15.05
CA GLU A 252 -15.98 -7.55 15.15
C GLU A 252 -15.76 -8.99 14.69
N GLY A 253 -16.15 -9.94 15.53
CA GLY A 253 -16.19 -11.37 15.21
C GLY A 253 -15.36 -12.23 16.17
N MET A 254 -15.38 -13.52 15.90
CA MET A 254 -14.71 -14.54 16.70
C MET A 254 -13.76 -15.37 15.85
N ASP A 255 -12.69 -15.86 16.48
CA ASP A 255 -11.80 -16.85 15.90
C ASP A 255 -12.47 -18.24 15.81
N ARG A 256 -11.74 -19.23 15.26
CA ARG A 256 -12.27 -20.60 15.13
C ARG A 256 -12.57 -21.29 16.47
N ARG A 257 -12.12 -20.74 17.58
CA ARG A 257 -12.33 -21.25 18.95
C ARG A 257 -13.40 -20.45 19.71
N GLY A 258 -14.09 -19.52 19.04
CA GLY A 258 -15.13 -18.67 19.65
C GLY A 258 -14.58 -17.53 20.50
N ARG A 259 -13.27 -17.22 20.42
CA ARG A 259 -12.68 -16.10 21.16
C ARG A 259 -12.82 -14.81 20.35
N PRO A 260 -13.07 -13.64 20.98
CA PRO A 260 -13.06 -12.37 20.28
C PRO A 260 -11.77 -12.16 19.49
N LEU A 261 -11.88 -11.67 18.26
CA LEU A 261 -10.70 -11.27 17.48
C LEU A 261 -10.06 -10.05 18.13
N LYS A 262 -8.75 -10.10 18.31
CA LYS A 262 -7.92 -8.99 18.79
C LYS A 262 -6.68 -8.86 17.93
N ASP A 263 -6.14 -7.66 17.92
CA ASP A 263 -4.92 -7.29 17.22
C ASP A 263 -4.31 -6.04 17.88
N ASP A 264 -3.19 -5.58 17.34
CA ASP A 264 -2.57 -4.30 17.72
C ASP A 264 -3.35 -3.13 17.11
N THR A 265 -3.26 -1.96 17.73
CA THR A 265 -3.77 -0.72 17.16
C THR A 265 -2.74 -0.12 16.21
N PHE A 266 -3.18 0.24 15.00
CA PHE A 266 -2.31 0.81 13.97
C PHE A 266 -2.71 2.24 13.63
N PHE A 267 -1.71 3.04 13.27
CA PHE A 267 -1.91 4.35 12.64
C PHE A 267 -1.23 4.34 11.27
N LEU A 268 -2.05 4.43 10.22
CA LEU A 268 -1.59 4.53 8.84
C LEU A 268 -1.59 5.99 8.44
N ILE A 269 -0.49 6.50 7.91
CA ILE A 269 -0.40 7.87 7.39
C ILE A 269 -0.17 7.79 5.90
N PHE A 270 -0.98 8.50 5.13
CA PHE A 270 -0.88 8.57 3.68
C PHE A 270 -0.50 10.00 3.31
N ASN A 271 0.68 10.22 2.73
CA ASN A 271 1.06 11.50 2.16
C ASN A 271 1.10 11.38 0.62
N GLY A 272 0.02 11.74 -0.06
CA GLY A 272 -0.06 11.74 -1.52
C GLY A 272 0.43 13.05 -2.16
N GLY A 273 0.96 13.98 -1.37
CA GLY A 273 1.47 15.27 -1.83
C GLY A 273 2.93 15.22 -2.30
N GLU A 274 3.37 16.33 -2.90
CA GLU A 274 4.75 16.52 -3.38
C GLU A 274 5.73 16.95 -2.28
N ASP A 275 5.22 17.40 -1.13
CA ASP A 275 6.02 17.91 -0.01
C ASP A 275 5.91 17.00 1.23
N PRO A 276 6.95 16.95 2.08
CA PRO A 276 6.84 16.37 3.41
C PRO A 276 5.77 17.06 4.25
N VAL A 277 5.08 16.30 5.11
CA VAL A 277 4.05 16.81 6.00
C VAL A 277 4.34 16.40 7.45
N SER A 278 4.23 17.36 8.37
CA SER A 278 4.31 17.12 9.81
C SER A 278 2.97 16.63 10.36
N PHE A 279 3.00 15.51 11.07
CA PHE A 279 1.83 14.89 11.71
C PHE A 279 1.98 14.86 13.22
N HIS A 280 1.05 15.46 13.94
CA HIS A 280 0.87 15.23 15.37
C HIS A 280 0.26 13.84 15.57
N LEU A 281 0.99 12.95 16.24
CA LEU A 281 0.58 11.56 16.42
C LEU A 281 -0.62 11.44 17.37
N PRO A 282 -1.54 10.48 17.16
CA PRO A 282 -2.73 10.36 18.00
C PRO A 282 -2.40 9.99 19.45
N GLY A 283 -2.88 10.79 20.40
CA GLY A 283 -2.94 10.51 21.83
C GLY A 283 -4.38 10.37 22.35
N ASP A 284 -4.78 11.24 23.27
CA ASP A 284 -6.17 11.42 23.77
C ASP A 284 -6.85 12.55 22.96
N PRO A 285 -8.07 12.42 22.40
CA PRO A 285 -9.16 11.46 22.65
C PRO A 285 -9.13 10.19 21.78
N ALA A 286 -8.07 9.97 21.00
CA ALA A 286 -7.95 8.76 20.20
C ALA A 286 -7.73 7.50 21.06
N GLY A 287 -7.74 7.61 22.40
CA GLY A 287 -7.67 6.51 23.37
C GLY A 287 -6.54 5.53 23.06
N THR A 288 -5.44 6.05 22.54
CA THR A 288 -4.28 5.30 22.07
C THR A 288 -3.28 5.15 23.21
N PRO A 289 -2.58 4.00 23.30
CA PRO A 289 -1.40 3.86 24.15
C PRO A 289 -0.36 4.99 23.98
N PRO A 290 0.52 5.23 24.99
CA PRO A 290 1.38 6.41 25.04
C PRO A 290 2.53 6.43 24.02
N TYR A 291 2.77 5.34 23.29
CA TYR A 291 3.87 5.24 22.33
C TYR A 291 3.46 4.57 21.03
N TRP A 292 4.12 4.99 19.96
CA TRP A 292 4.01 4.46 18.62
C TRP A 292 5.35 3.92 18.14
N SER A 293 5.42 2.67 17.67
CA SER A 293 6.57 2.16 16.94
C SER A 293 6.39 2.28 15.44
N VAL A 294 7.42 2.71 14.72
CA VAL A 294 7.39 2.79 13.25
C VAL A 294 7.65 1.40 12.66
N GLU A 295 6.70 0.91 11.87
CA GLU A 295 6.82 -0.36 11.14
C GLU A 295 7.50 -0.12 9.78
N SER A 296 8.78 0.25 9.80
CA SER A 296 9.51 0.64 8.58
C SER A 296 9.66 -0.49 7.55
N ASP A 297 9.45 -1.73 7.97
CA ASP A 297 9.45 -2.91 7.10
C ASP A 297 8.24 -2.98 6.16
N VAL A 298 7.19 -2.21 6.45
CA VAL A 298 5.94 -2.20 5.68
C VAL A 298 5.47 -0.80 5.30
N GLY A 299 6.28 0.23 5.54
CA GLY A 299 6.01 1.62 5.21
C GLY A 299 7.29 2.42 5.01
N ALA A 300 7.21 3.73 5.19
CA ALA A 300 8.34 4.64 5.12
C ALA A 300 9.34 4.39 6.26
N HIS A 301 10.63 4.53 5.96
CA HIS A 301 11.68 4.59 6.97
C HIS A 301 11.75 6.03 7.51
N LEU A 302 11.41 6.22 8.79
CA LEU A 302 11.31 7.54 9.42
C LEU A 302 12.42 7.84 10.43
N GLY A 303 13.52 7.08 10.36
CA GLY A 303 14.72 7.27 11.20
C GLY A 303 14.54 6.78 12.63
N THR A 304 13.72 7.47 13.43
CA THR A 304 13.44 7.11 14.82
C THR A 304 12.42 5.97 14.89
N PRO A 305 12.70 4.89 15.64
CA PRO A 305 11.83 3.71 15.65
C PRO A 305 10.61 3.86 16.56
N THR A 306 10.61 4.82 17.49
CA THR A 306 9.54 4.98 18.50
C THR A 306 9.31 6.44 18.80
N HIS A 307 8.04 6.83 18.91
CA HIS A 307 7.58 8.19 19.18
C HIS A 307 6.55 8.18 20.31
N ALA A 308 6.51 9.24 21.10
CA ALA A 308 5.45 9.44 22.07
C ALA A 308 4.12 9.80 21.37
N ALA A 309 3.00 9.54 22.03
CA ALA A 309 1.73 10.15 21.66
C ALA A 309 1.86 11.69 21.63
N ASP A 310 1.13 12.34 20.72
CA ASP A 310 1.15 13.79 20.47
C ASP A 310 2.49 14.38 19.97
N GLU A 311 3.53 13.55 19.81
CA GLU A 311 4.77 13.94 19.14
C GLU A 311 4.52 14.27 17.67
N VAL A 312 5.35 15.15 17.11
CA VAL A 312 5.32 15.49 15.68
C VAL A 312 6.25 14.57 14.91
N LEU A 313 5.70 13.91 13.89
CA LEU A 313 6.40 13.04 12.97
C LEU A 313 6.33 13.61 11.55
N GLU A 314 7.50 13.79 10.91
CA GLU A 314 7.55 14.19 9.51
C GLU A 314 7.39 12.96 8.60
N VAL A 315 6.44 13.01 7.68
CA VAL A 315 6.21 11.95 6.68
C VAL A 315 6.57 12.48 5.29
N PRO A 316 7.55 11.87 4.58
CA PRO A 316 7.96 12.30 3.26
C PRO A 316 6.83 12.29 2.23
N ALA A 317 7.04 13.05 1.15
CA ALA A 317 6.17 13.06 -0.02
C ALA A 317 5.97 11.65 -0.61
N HIS A 318 4.78 11.38 -1.11
CA HIS A 318 4.39 10.11 -1.75
C HIS A 318 4.60 8.85 -0.89
N ALA A 319 4.69 8.98 0.43
CA ALA A 319 4.99 7.89 1.34
C ALA A 319 3.77 7.42 2.15
N VAL A 320 3.76 6.13 2.49
CA VAL A 320 2.88 5.57 3.52
C VAL A 320 3.69 5.27 4.76
N ALA A 321 3.34 5.86 5.91
CA ALA A 321 3.88 5.44 7.20
C ALA A 321 2.91 4.49 7.89
N VAL A 322 3.45 3.52 8.62
CA VAL A 322 2.68 2.54 9.40
C VAL A 322 3.25 2.55 10.80
N LEU A 323 2.42 2.85 11.79
CA LEU A 323 2.81 2.86 13.19
C LEU A 323 1.93 1.88 13.97
N ARG A 324 2.52 1.25 14.99
CA ARG A 324 1.84 0.33 15.92
C ARG A 324 1.87 0.92 17.33
N ALA A 325 0.74 0.91 18.01
CA ALA A 325 0.66 1.43 19.37
C ALA A 325 1.14 0.38 20.40
N HIS A 326 1.85 0.83 21.44
CA HIS A 326 2.36 -0.02 22.54
C HIS A 326 1.96 0.54 23.91
N GLN A 327 1.60 -0.34 24.85
CA GLN A 327 1.32 0.06 26.23
C GLN A 327 2.60 0.45 26.98
N SER A 328 2.50 1.34 27.96
CA SER A 328 3.64 1.71 28.81
C SER A 328 4.17 0.49 29.57
N GLY A 329 5.40 0.07 29.28
CA GLY A 329 6.10 -1.03 29.96
C GLY A 329 6.26 -2.32 29.14
N GLU A 330 5.71 -2.38 27.92
CA GLU A 330 6.13 -3.38 26.94
C GLU A 330 7.42 -2.87 26.27
N ASP A 331 8.53 -3.60 26.42
CA ASP A 331 9.74 -3.29 25.67
C ASP A 331 9.42 -3.37 24.17
N PRO A 332 9.87 -2.40 23.35
CA PRO A 332 9.68 -2.49 21.91
C PRO A 332 10.27 -3.82 21.41
N PRO A 333 9.61 -4.52 20.48
CA PRO A 333 10.13 -5.77 19.95
C PRO A 333 11.55 -5.53 19.42
N PRO A 334 12.49 -6.46 19.66
CA PRO A 334 13.86 -6.29 19.17
C PRO A 334 13.80 -6.09 17.66
N VAL A 335 14.41 -4.99 17.21
CA VAL A 335 14.64 -4.77 15.78
C VAL A 335 15.49 -5.93 15.30
N ASP A 336 15.00 -6.73 14.35
CA ASP A 336 15.81 -7.73 13.66
C ASP A 336 16.88 -6.99 12.84
N GLY A 337 17.95 -6.63 13.55
CA GLY A 337 19.16 -6.05 13.00
C GLY A 337 19.82 -7.08 12.12
N ALA A 338 20.04 -6.68 10.88
CA ALA A 338 20.91 -7.34 9.91
C ALA A 338 22.06 -8.08 10.61
N ALA A 339 22.19 -9.37 10.30
CA ALA A 339 23.39 -10.12 10.61
C ALA A 339 24.58 -9.38 9.98
N ALA A 340 25.27 -8.60 10.80
CA ALA A 340 26.56 -8.04 10.47
C ALA A 340 27.50 -9.24 10.31
N VAL A 341 27.75 -9.63 9.06
CA VAL A 341 28.83 -10.54 8.71
C VAL A 341 30.12 -9.81 9.06
N SER A 342 30.64 -10.06 10.26
CA SER A 342 31.99 -9.64 10.61
C SER A 342 32.95 -10.47 9.76
N VAL A 343 33.46 -9.89 8.67
CA VAL A 343 34.61 -10.41 7.95
C VAL A 343 35.79 -10.32 8.91
N ARG A 344 36.17 -11.44 9.54
CA ARG A 344 37.44 -11.57 10.25
C ARG A 344 38.56 -11.50 9.21
N THR A 345 39.26 -10.38 9.18
CA THR A 345 40.55 -10.25 8.52
C THR A 345 41.59 -11.06 9.30
N THR A 346 42.04 -12.17 8.70
CA THR A 346 43.25 -12.88 9.14
C THR A 346 44.50 -12.02 8.91
N PRO A 347 45.39 -11.85 9.89
CA PRO A 347 46.66 -11.15 9.65
C PRO A 347 47.63 -12.04 8.87
N SER A 348 48.18 -11.45 7.81
CA SER A 348 49.24 -12.00 6.97
C SER A 348 50.51 -12.27 7.78
N ARG A 349 51.06 -13.48 7.62
CA ARG A 349 52.28 -13.97 8.25
C ARG A 349 53.48 -13.53 7.40
N ALA A 350 54.16 -12.46 7.80
CA ALA A 350 55.43 -12.06 7.19
C ALA A 350 56.55 -13.02 7.65
N ALA A 351 57.17 -13.68 6.67
CA ALA A 351 58.37 -14.48 6.87
C ALA A 351 59.59 -13.56 7.03
N ALA A 352 60.23 -13.61 8.20
CA ALA A 352 61.57 -13.06 8.40
C ALA A 352 62.60 -14.15 8.07
N ALA A 353 63.36 -13.94 7.00
CA ALA A 353 64.54 -14.73 6.66
C ALA A 353 65.70 -14.31 7.57
N THR A 354 66.23 -15.27 8.33
CA THR A 354 67.48 -15.11 9.09
C THR A 354 68.66 -15.39 8.18
N LYS A 355 69.60 -14.42 8.08
CA LYS A 355 70.99 -14.65 7.69
C LYS A 355 71.85 -14.65 8.96
N ALA A 356 72.38 -15.81 9.30
CA ALA A 356 73.71 -16.09 9.88
C ALA A 356 73.73 -17.56 10.30
#